data_AF-A0A534SWK9-F1
#
_entry.id   AF-A0A534SWK9-F1
#
_cell.length_a   1.000
_cell.length_b   1.000
_cell.length_c   1.000
_cell.angle_alpha   90.00
_cell.angle_beta   90.00
_cell.angle_gamma   90.00
#
_symmetry.space_group_name_H-M   'P 1'
#
loop_
_entity.id
_entity.type
_entity.pdbx_description
1 polymer ?
#
loop_
_entity_poly.entity_id
_entity_poly.type
_entity_poly.pdbx_seq_one_letter_code
_entity_poly.pdbx_strand_id
1 'polypeptide(L)'
;DLETALRIEAVRMRDVLATDALWRQERGAIEQEVAQDYSNPQYLFYSRLLAQMFAGTPYEHDALGTRPSFQKTTGAMLKDFHRKWYAPNNAILVIVGDVNPDAALATVKQLFESIPARTVPARPKIALQPLKLGCRRLSIARIQRSRLCRRRGSGRCSRQSSR
;
A
#
# COMPACT_ATOMS: atom_id res chain seq x y z
N ASP A 1 -8.91 28.29 -3.47
CA ASP A 1 -8.10 27.13 -3.07
C ASP A 1 -8.91 26.00 -2.43
N LEU A 2 -9.68 26.25 -1.36
CA LEU A 2 -10.50 25.21 -0.72
C LEU A 2 -11.50 24.55 -1.67
N GLU A 3 -12.28 25.34 -2.43
CA GLU A 3 -13.25 24.78 -3.39
C GLU A 3 -12.60 23.85 -4.41
N THR A 4 -11.44 24.24 -4.96
CA THR A 4 -10.68 23.43 -5.92
C THR A 4 -10.25 22.10 -5.30
N ALA A 5 -9.72 22.13 -4.07
CA ALA A 5 -9.34 20.92 -3.35
C ALA A 5 -10.55 20.00 -3.12
N LEU A 6 -11.68 20.56 -2.65
CA LEU A 6 -12.91 19.80 -2.45
C LEU A 6 -13.46 19.21 -3.75
N ARG A 7 -13.34 19.94 -4.87
CA ARG A 7 -13.75 19.46 -6.19
C ARG A 7 -12.91 18.27 -6.65
N ILE A 8 -11.60 18.30 -6.42
CA ILE A 8 -10.70 17.18 -6.71
C ILE A 8 -11.09 15.97 -5.85
N GLU A 9 -11.31 16.16 -4.56
CA GLU A 9 -11.69 15.05 -3.67
C GLU A 9 -13.06 14.46 -4.00
N ALA A 10 -14.03 15.28 -4.40
CA ALA A 10 -15.32 14.80 -4.88
C ALA A 10 -15.19 13.92 -6.13
N VAL A 11 -14.30 14.28 -7.08
CA VAL A 11 -14.01 13.47 -8.27
C VAL A 11 -13.36 12.14 -7.87
N ARG A 12 -12.38 12.16 -6.95
CA ARG A 12 -11.69 10.94 -6.47
C ARG A 12 -12.59 10.00 -5.68
N MET A 13 -13.56 10.55 -4.95
CA MET A 13 -14.59 9.76 -4.26
C MET A 13 -15.56 9.10 -5.26
N ARG A 14 -15.89 9.80 -6.36
CA ARG A 14 -16.89 9.34 -7.33
C ARG A 14 -16.45 8.11 -8.11
N ASP A 15 -15.28 8.17 -8.74
CA ASP A 15 -14.75 7.05 -9.54
C ASP A 15 -13.22 7.12 -9.64
N VAL A 16 -12.62 6.02 -10.09
CA VAL A 16 -11.19 5.92 -10.40
C VAL A 16 -11.00 5.42 -11.83
N LEU A 17 -10.05 6.04 -12.53
CA LEU A 17 -9.58 5.54 -13.82
C LEU A 17 -8.52 4.46 -13.60
N ALA A 18 -8.93 3.20 -13.60
CA ALA A 18 -8.05 2.05 -13.40
C ALA A 18 -8.11 1.10 -14.62
N THR A 19 -7.34 1.42 -15.65
CA THR A 19 -7.20 0.56 -16.84
C THR A 19 -5.97 -0.34 -16.71
N ASP A 20 -5.93 -1.45 -17.45
CA ASP A 20 -4.73 -2.30 -17.47
C ASP A 20 -3.50 -1.58 -18.02
N ALA A 21 -3.69 -0.59 -18.91
CA ALA A 21 -2.60 0.22 -19.42
C ALA A 21 -1.97 1.09 -18.32
N LEU A 22 -2.80 1.78 -17.53
CA LEU A 22 -2.35 2.57 -16.38
C LEU A 22 -1.73 1.67 -15.30
N TRP A 23 -2.31 0.51 -15.04
CA TRP A 23 -1.73 -0.46 -14.10
C TRP A 23 -0.34 -0.92 -14.55
N ARG A 24 -0.16 -1.25 -15.84
CA ARG A 24 1.16 -1.63 -16.37
C ARG A 24 2.20 -0.53 -16.22
N GLN A 25 1.80 0.73 -16.38
CA GLN A 25 2.66 1.88 -16.19
C GLN A 25 3.08 2.03 -14.71
N GLU A 26 2.13 1.90 -13.79
CA GLU A 26 2.35 2.12 -12.35
C GLU A 26 3.05 0.95 -11.65
N ARG A 27 2.76 -0.30 -12.06
CA ARG A 27 3.26 -1.52 -11.41
C ARG A 27 4.78 -1.51 -11.23
N GLY A 28 5.51 -1.00 -12.21
CA GLY A 28 6.98 -0.93 -12.15
C GLY A 28 7.49 -0.05 -11.02
N ALA A 29 6.82 1.08 -10.74
CA ALA A 29 7.18 1.96 -9.63
C ALA A 29 6.93 1.28 -8.27
N ILE A 30 5.78 0.62 -8.11
CA ILE A 30 5.44 -0.14 -6.90
C ILE A 30 6.44 -1.28 -6.67
N GLU A 31 6.87 -1.98 -7.72
CA GLU A 31 7.89 -3.04 -7.60
C GLU A 31 9.26 -2.51 -7.15
N GLN A 32 9.60 -1.26 -7.50
CA GLN A 32 10.82 -0.59 -7.04
C GLN A 32 10.70 -0.16 -5.58
N GLU A 33 9.56 0.41 -5.17
CA GLU A 33 9.29 0.78 -3.78
C GLU A 33 9.38 -0.45 -2.86
N VAL A 34 8.71 -1.55 -3.20
CA VAL A 34 8.80 -2.81 -2.43
C VAL A 34 10.24 -3.35 -2.39
N ALA A 35 11.01 -3.22 -3.47
CA ALA A 35 12.41 -3.62 -3.47
C ALA A 35 13.27 -2.74 -2.55
N GLN A 36 12.96 -1.45 -2.46
CA GLN A 36 13.60 -0.52 -1.53
C GLN A 36 13.23 -0.85 -0.08
N ASP A 37 11.98 -1.17 0.22
CA ASP A 37 11.56 -1.56 1.58
C ASP A 37 12.21 -2.86 2.02
N TYR A 38 12.31 -3.84 1.13
CA TYR A 38 13.06 -5.08 1.38
C TYR A 38 14.56 -4.85 1.53
N SER A 39 15.07 -3.68 1.12
CA SER A 39 16.46 -3.30 1.38
C SER A 39 16.69 -2.86 2.84
N ASN A 40 15.61 -2.58 3.59
CA ASN A 40 15.66 -2.14 4.97
C ASN A 40 15.48 -3.32 5.95
N PRO A 41 16.49 -3.67 6.77
CA PRO A 41 16.37 -4.77 7.71
C PRO A 41 15.32 -4.53 8.81
N GLN A 42 15.05 -3.28 9.19
CA GLN A 42 14.00 -2.98 10.18
C GLN A 42 12.61 -3.26 9.62
N TYR A 43 12.39 -2.94 8.34
CA TYR A 43 11.14 -3.26 7.65
C TYR A 43 10.93 -4.78 7.56
N LEU A 44 11.96 -5.53 7.16
CA LEU A 44 11.90 -7.00 7.12
C LEU A 44 11.66 -7.63 8.49
N PHE A 45 12.25 -7.07 9.55
CA PHE A 45 11.98 -7.51 10.92
C PHE A 45 10.51 -7.31 11.28
N TYR A 46 10.00 -6.08 11.07
CA TYR A 46 8.66 -5.69 11.46
C TYR A 46 7.58 -6.47 10.70
N SER A 47 7.73 -6.60 9.38
CA SER A 47 6.83 -7.38 8.53
C SER A 47 6.73 -8.85 9.01
N ARG A 48 7.87 -9.48 9.33
CA ARG A 48 7.88 -10.86 9.84
C ARG A 48 7.34 -11.00 11.25
N LEU A 49 7.57 -10.00 12.10
CA LEU A 49 7.00 -9.95 13.44
C LEU A 49 5.47 -9.89 13.36
N LEU A 50 4.92 -8.98 12.55
CA LEU A 50 3.48 -8.87 12.35
C LEU A 50 2.88 -10.14 11.76
N ALA A 51 3.52 -10.74 10.75
CA ALA A 51 3.08 -12.00 10.17
C ALA A 51 2.98 -13.13 11.21
N GLN A 52 3.85 -13.16 12.21
CA GLN A 52 3.78 -14.13 13.31
C GLN A 52 2.74 -13.76 14.37
N MET A 53 2.64 -12.48 14.73
CA MET A 53 1.73 -12.01 15.77
C MET A 53 0.26 -12.13 15.34
N PHE A 54 -0.02 -11.88 14.07
CA PHE A 54 -1.36 -11.83 13.50
C PHE A 54 -1.69 -13.04 12.62
N ALA A 55 -0.92 -14.12 12.77
CA ALA A 55 -1.07 -15.33 11.98
C ALA A 55 -2.51 -15.84 11.95
N GLY A 56 -3.01 -16.16 10.76
CA GLY A 56 -4.39 -16.57 10.50
C GLY A 56 -5.39 -15.42 10.39
N THR A 57 -4.92 -14.16 10.36
CA THR A 57 -5.77 -12.97 10.18
C THR A 57 -5.27 -12.13 9.01
N PRO A 58 -6.11 -11.27 8.39
CA PRO A 58 -5.67 -10.36 7.34
C PRO A 58 -4.52 -9.42 7.74
N TYR A 59 -4.30 -9.19 9.04
CA TYR A 59 -3.22 -8.34 9.55
C TYR A 59 -1.84 -9.02 9.52
N GLU A 60 -1.76 -10.29 9.14
CA GLU A 60 -0.47 -10.96 8.92
C GLU A 60 0.23 -10.49 7.63
N HIS A 61 -0.52 -9.85 6.73
CA HIS A 61 -0.03 -9.41 5.42
C HIS A 61 0.36 -7.94 5.44
N ASP A 62 1.41 -7.62 4.69
CA ASP A 62 1.72 -6.24 4.35
C ASP A 62 0.70 -5.69 3.34
N ALA A 63 0.24 -4.46 3.56
CA ALA A 63 -0.71 -3.78 2.68
C ALA A 63 -0.16 -3.51 1.27
N LEU A 64 1.17 -3.41 1.11
CA LEU A 64 1.81 -3.25 -0.19
C LEU A 64 1.61 -4.49 -1.07
N GLY A 65 1.41 -5.67 -0.50
CA GLY A 65 1.28 -6.92 -1.24
C GLY A 65 2.62 -7.51 -1.69
N THR A 66 2.60 -8.33 -2.74
CA THR A 66 3.76 -9.10 -3.20
C THR A 66 3.91 -9.04 -4.72
N ARG A 67 5.13 -9.28 -5.23
CA ARG A 67 5.36 -9.37 -6.69
C ARG A 67 4.39 -10.34 -7.38
N PRO A 68 4.13 -11.56 -6.86
CA PRO A 68 3.13 -12.44 -7.45
C PRO A 68 1.70 -11.87 -7.44
N SER A 69 1.30 -11.09 -6.42
CA SER A 69 -0.02 -10.46 -6.44
C SER A 69 -0.10 -9.36 -7.50
N PHE A 70 0.96 -8.56 -7.68
CA PHE A 70 0.98 -7.50 -8.71
C PHE A 70 0.84 -8.04 -10.13
N GLN A 71 1.40 -9.22 -10.40
CA GLN A 71 1.28 -9.87 -11.70
C GLN A 71 -0.15 -10.34 -11.99
N LYS A 72 -0.94 -10.64 -10.94
CA LYS A 72 -2.33 -11.09 -11.04
C LYS A 72 -3.34 -9.95 -11.00
N THR A 73 -2.96 -8.80 -10.42
CA THR A 73 -3.82 -7.61 -10.34
C THR A 73 -4.11 -7.07 -11.74
N THR A 74 -5.38 -6.74 -12.00
CA THR A 74 -5.86 -6.07 -13.21
C THR A 74 -6.47 -4.72 -12.88
N GLY A 75 -6.59 -3.84 -13.86
CA GLY A 75 -7.27 -2.56 -13.71
C GLY A 75 -8.74 -2.74 -13.29
N ALA A 76 -9.41 -3.76 -13.82
CA ALA A 76 -10.77 -4.11 -13.39
C ALA A 76 -10.83 -4.45 -11.89
N MET A 77 -9.91 -5.26 -11.37
CA MET A 77 -9.86 -5.57 -9.93
C MET A 77 -9.65 -4.32 -9.08
N LEU A 78 -8.79 -3.40 -9.52
CA LEU A 78 -8.56 -2.12 -8.84
C LEU A 78 -9.82 -1.25 -8.84
N LYS A 79 -10.50 -1.15 -9.99
CA LYS A 79 -11.76 -0.41 -10.11
C LYS A 79 -12.85 -1.02 -9.24
N ASP A 80 -12.93 -2.34 -9.18
CA ASP A 80 -13.91 -3.07 -8.37
C ASP A 80 -13.64 -2.87 -6.88
N PHE A 81 -12.37 -2.89 -6.47
CA PHE A 81 -11.97 -2.59 -5.10
C PHE A 81 -12.37 -1.16 -4.69
N HIS A 82 -12.11 -0.15 -5.54
CA HIS A 82 -12.55 1.23 -5.30
C HIS A 82 -14.08 1.29 -5.17
N ARG A 83 -14.82 0.71 -6.12
CA ARG A 83 -16.29 0.72 -6.07
C ARG A 83 -16.86 0.09 -4.80
N LYS A 84 -16.20 -0.96 -4.29
CA LYS A 84 -16.63 -1.71 -3.12
C LYS A 84 -16.35 -1.01 -1.79
N TRP A 85 -15.24 -0.28 -1.68
CA TRP A 85 -14.76 0.25 -0.39
C TRP A 85 -14.75 1.78 -0.30
N TYR A 86 -14.60 2.49 -1.41
CA TYR A 86 -14.57 3.95 -1.47
C TYR A 86 -16.00 4.44 -1.71
N ALA A 87 -16.74 4.56 -0.61
CA ALA A 87 -18.13 4.99 -0.59
C ALA A 87 -18.29 6.16 0.41
N PRO A 88 -19.16 7.15 0.15
CA PRO A 88 -19.31 8.31 1.03
C PRO A 88 -19.79 7.91 2.44
N ASN A 89 -20.59 6.84 2.56
CA ASN A 89 -21.02 6.26 3.83
C ASN A 89 -19.97 5.38 4.52
N ASN A 90 -18.74 5.31 4.00
CA ASN A 90 -17.58 4.61 4.59
C ASN A 90 -16.32 5.50 4.61
N ALA A 91 -16.50 6.82 4.53
CA ALA A 91 -15.43 7.80 4.49
C ALA A 91 -15.67 8.94 5.50
N ILE A 92 -14.59 9.60 5.90
CA ILE A 92 -14.62 10.80 6.74
C ILE A 92 -13.85 11.88 6.00
N LEU A 93 -14.47 13.05 5.81
CA LEU A 93 -13.82 14.25 5.28
C LEU A 93 -13.41 15.15 6.45
N VAL A 94 -12.12 15.48 6.54
CA VAL A 94 -11.56 16.32 7.60
C VAL A 94 -10.97 17.57 6.96
N ILE A 95 -11.42 18.75 7.41
CA ILE A 95 -10.96 20.06 6.92
C ILE A 95 -10.36 20.80 8.12
N VAL A 96 -9.11 21.23 8.01
CA VAL A 96 -8.36 21.90 9.09
C VAL A 96 -7.61 23.10 8.52
N GLY A 97 -7.65 24.21 9.25
CA GLY A 97 -6.96 25.44 8.89
C GLY A 97 -7.83 26.67 9.16
N ASP A 98 -7.48 27.77 8.50
CA ASP A 98 -8.29 28.99 8.49
C ASP A 98 -9.47 28.81 7.53
N VAL A 99 -10.60 28.33 8.06
CA VAL A 99 -11.81 28.06 7.27
C VAL A 99 -13.04 28.54 8.03
N ASN A 100 -13.99 29.13 7.30
CA ASN A 100 -15.34 29.33 7.81
C ASN A 100 -16.12 27.99 7.71
N PRO A 101 -16.56 27.39 8.84
CA PRO A 101 -17.20 26.08 8.83
C PRO A 101 -18.50 26.02 8.02
N ASP A 102 -19.32 27.07 8.09
CA ASP A 102 -20.63 27.09 7.41
C ASP A 102 -20.45 27.18 5.89
N ALA A 103 -19.54 28.04 5.43
CA ALA A 103 -19.21 28.14 4.02
C ALA A 103 -18.58 26.84 3.49
N ALA A 104 -17.65 26.25 4.24
CA ALA A 104 -17.03 24.98 3.87
C ALA A 104 -18.06 23.85 3.78
N LEU A 105 -18.98 23.76 4.75
CA LEU A 105 -20.03 22.75 4.75
C LEU A 105 -21.00 22.93 3.57
N ALA A 106 -21.34 24.17 3.21
CA ALA A 106 -22.16 24.45 2.03
C ALA A 106 -21.48 23.96 0.74
N THR A 107 -20.19 24.25 0.56
CA THR A 107 -19.41 23.76 -0.59
C THR A 107 -19.29 22.23 -0.59
N VAL A 108 -19.08 21.60 0.57
CA VAL A 108 -19.05 20.13 0.69
C VAL A 108 -20.38 19.54 0.27
N LYS A 109 -21.51 20.07 0.75
CA LYS A 109 -22.85 19.60 0.34
C LYS A 109 -23.00 19.69 -1.17
N GLN A 110 -22.74 20.87 -1.75
CA GLN A 110 -22.85 21.10 -3.20
C GLN A 110 -22.03 20.10 -4.03
N LEU A 111 -20.82 19.75 -3.59
CA LEU A 111 -19.91 18.89 -4.36
C LEU A 111 -20.14 17.38 -4.13
N PHE A 112 -20.54 16.98 -2.93
CA PHE A 112 -20.63 15.58 -2.53
C PHE A 112 -22.05 15.01 -2.48
N GLU A 113 -23.11 15.83 -2.42
CA GLU A 113 -24.49 15.37 -2.27
C GLU A 113 -24.96 14.41 -3.37
N SER A 114 -24.46 14.61 -4.59
CA SER A 114 -24.81 13.78 -5.76
C SER A 114 -24.12 12.42 -5.76
N ILE A 115 -23.17 12.17 -4.85
CA ILE A 115 -22.44 10.91 -4.77
C ILE A 115 -23.26 9.92 -3.94
N PRO A 116 -23.79 8.84 -4.55
CA PRO A 116 -24.66 7.93 -3.84
C PRO A 116 -23.88 7.10 -2.81
N ALA A 117 -24.55 6.78 -1.70
CA ALA A 117 -24.11 5.72 -0.80
C ALA A 117 -23.98 4.39 -1.54
N ARG A 118 -23.08 3.52 -1.08
CA ARG A 118 -22.88 2.17 -1.64
C ARG A 118 -22.97 1.12 -0.54
N THR A 119 -23.30 -0.11 -0.93
CA THR A 119 -23.24 -1.27 -0.04
C THR A 119 -21.78 -1.56 0.31
N VAL A 120 -21.43 -1.37 1.57
CA VAL A 120 -20.08 -1.60 2.08
C VAL A 120 -20.04 -2.97 2.74
N PRO A 121 -19.04 -3.83 2.42
CA PRO A 121 -18.94 -5.14 3.03
C PRO A 121 -18.77 -5.05 4.55
N ALA A 122 -19.39 -6.00 5.27
CA ALA A 122 -19.18 -6.12 6.71
C ALA A 122 -17.71 -6.39 7.02
N ARG A 123 -17.19 -5.74 8.07
CA ARG A 123 -15.82 -5.98 8.53
C ARG A 123 -15.76 -7.38 9.17
N PRO A 124 -14.78 -8.22 8.79
CA PRO A 124 -14.64 -9.54 9.38
C PRO A 124 -14.36 -9.39 10.88
N LYS A 125 -14.98 -10.25 11.69
CA LYS A 125 -14.63 -10.36 13.11
C LYS A 125 -13.27 -11.05 13.19
N ILE A 126 -12.29 -10.38 13.79
CA ILE A 126 -10.94 -10.91 13.94
C ILE A 126 -10.81 -11.57 15.30
N ALA A 127 -10.57 -12.87 15.31
CA ALA A 127 -10.25 -13.63 16.51
C ALA A 127 -8.74 -13.85 16.54
N LEU A 128 -8.05 -13.13 17.43
CA LEU A 128 -6.62 -13.30 17.62
C LEU A 128 -6.34 -14.62 18.32
N GLN A 129 -5.39 -15.39 17.77
CA GLN A 129 -4.90 -16.59 18.43
C GLN A 129 -3.96 -16.19 19.59
N PRO A 130 -3.97 -16.92 20.72
CA PRO A 130 -2.99 -16.71 21.76
C PRO A 130 -1.57 -16.82 21.20
N LEU A 131 -0.73 -15.83 21.52
CA LEU A 131 0.66 -15.85 21.10
C LEU A 131 1.36 -17.05 21.75
N LYS A 132 1.92 -17.92 20.92
CA LYS A 132 2.79 -19.01 21.39
C LYS A 132 4.10 -18.40 21.88
N LEU A 133 4.21 -18.20 23.19
CA LEU A 133 5.40 -17.69 23.86
C LEU A 133 6.56 -18.65 23.64
N GLY A 134 7.68 -18.12 23.15
CA GLY A 134 8.90 -18.86 22.87
C GLY A 134 9.93 -17.97 22.18
N CYS A 135 11.23 -18.23 22.40
CA CYS A 135 12.29 -17.49 21.71
C CYS A 135 12.27 -17.88 20.22
N ARG A 136 11.84 -16.94 19.36
CA ARG A 136 11.92 -17.10 17.91
C ARG A 136 13.05 -16.24 17.37
N ARG A 137 13.98 -16.87 16.67
CA ARG A 137 15.06 -16.16 15.99
C ARG A 137 14.63 -15.85 14.56
N LEU A 138 14.46 -14.56 14.26
CA LEU A 138 14.23 -14.08 12.90
C LEU A 138 15.58 -13.75 12.26
N SER A 139 16.03 -14.56 11.30
CA SER A 139 17.24 -14.29 10.53
C SER A 139 16.91 -13.44 9.32
N ILE A 140 17.43 -12.20 9.27
CA ILE A 140 17.28 -11.31 8.12
C ILE A 140 18.51 -11.49 7.26
N ALA A 141 18.33 -11.98 6.03
CA ALA A 141 19.44 -12.16 5.11
C ALA A 141 20.08 -10.80 4.84
N ARG A 142 21.40 -10.72 5.00
CA ARG A 142 22.19 -9.53 4.70
C ARG A 142 22.07 -9.27 3.20
N ILE A 143 21.57 -8.10 2.79
CA ILE A 143 21.63 -7.68 1.39
C ILE A 143 23.11 -7.52 1.07
N GLN A 144 23.71 -8.55 0.48
CA GLN A 144 25.02 -8.38 -0.11
C GLN A 144 24.82 -7.45 -1.29
N ARG A 145 25.20 -6.17 -1.14
CA ARG A 145 25.46 -5.32 -2.30
C ARG A 145 26.46 -6.11 -3.15
N SER A 146 25.99 -6.63 -4.27
CA SER A 146 26.86 -7.22 -5.28
C SER A 146 27.93 -6.17 -5.57
N ARG A 147 29.17 -6.45 -5.17
CA ARG A 147 30.30 -5.59 -5.53
C ARG A 147 30.28 -5.55 -7.05
N LEU A 148 29.97 -4.38 -7.60
CA LEU A 148 30.03 -4.12 -9.02
C LEU A 148 31.48 -4.35 -9.44
N CYS A 149 31.78 -5.57 -9.90
CA CYS A 149 33.10 -5.90 -10.41
C CYS A 149 33.20 -5.19 -11.77
N ARG A 150 33.66 -3.93 -11.77
CA ARG A 150 34.08 -3.27 -13.01
C ARG A 150 35.18 -4.13 -13.61
N ARG A 151 34.86 -4.89 -14.66
CA ARG A 151 35.85 -5.42 -15.58
C ARG A 151 36.57 -4.23 -16.19
N ARG A 152 37.70 -3.82 -15.62
CA ARG A 152 38.78 -3.23 -16.42
C ARG A 152 39.42 -4.38 -17.19
N GLY A 153 39.69 -4.14 -18.46
CA GLY A 153 40.15 -5.16 -19.41
C GLY A 153 41.35 -5.96 -18.90
N SER A 154 41.46 -7.17 -19.45
CA SER A 154 42.37 -8.28 -19.10
C SER A 154 41.94 -9.11 -17.88
N GLY A 155 41.65 -10.38 -18.14
CA GLY A 155 40.95 -11.27 -17.23
C GLY A 155 41.78 -11.75 -16.04
N ARG A 156 41.21 -11.60 -14.84
CA ARG A 156 41.12 -12.61 -13.77
C ARG A 156 40.29 -12.02 -12.62
N CYS A 157 39.25 -12.74 -12.20
CA CYS A 157 38.49 -12.39 -11.01
C CYS A 157 38.96 -13.31 -9.89
N SER A 158 39.86 -12.85 -9.02
CA SER A 158 40.28 -13.61 -7.85
C SER A 158 39.31 -13.36 -6.69
N ARG A 159 38.68 -14.45 -6.21
CA ARG A 159 37.93 -14.46 -4.95
C ARG A 159 38.92 -14.37 -3.79
N GLN A 160 38.92 -13.28 -3.03
CA GLN A 160 39.49 -13.28 -1.68
C GLN A 160 38.39 -13.63 -0.68
N SER A 161 38.45 -14.87 -0.19
CA SER A 161 37.83 -15.30 1.06
C SER A 161 38.60 -14.63 2.21
N SER A 162 37.91 -13.89 3.07
CA SER A 162 38.43 -13.47 4.37
C SER A 162 37.55 -14.09 5.46
N ARG A 163 38.23 -14.64 6.46
CA ARG A 163 37.71 -15.28 7.68
C ARG A 163 36.83 -14.33 8.49
#